data_AF-A0A8H6W4N9-F1
#
_entry.id   AF-A0A8H6W4N9-F1
#
_cell.length_a   1.000
_cell.length_b   1.000
_cell.length_c   1.000
_cell.angle_alpha   90.00
_cell.angle_beta   90.00
_cell.angle_gamma   90.00
#
_symmetry.space_group_name_H-M   'P 1'
#
loop_
_entity.id
_entity.type
_entity.pdbx_description
1 polymer ?
#
loop_
_entity_poly.entity_id
_entity_poly.type
_entity_poly.pdbx_seq_one_letter_code
_entity_poly.pdbx_strand_id
1 'polypeptide(L)'
;MVPLPTDICLHAIPCLSLLADFFLFERKYGRMSMTTVAPILSLLCTAWYGWWVERCASFNGHFPYPFLTMNPFEIRVRIYGGAGIMAYGTFYALNALHK
;
A
#
# COMPACT_ATOMS: atom_id res chain seq x y z
N MET A 1 -13.90 -13.49 -8.67
CA MET A 1 -13.67 -12.38 -7.71
C MET A 1 -13.61 -12.97 -6.32
N VAL A 2 -12.66 -12.53 -5.49
CA VAL A 2 -12.58 -12.98 -4.10
C VAL A 2 -13.74 -12.34 -3.31
N PRO A 3 -14.46 -13.08 -2.45
CA PRO A 3 -15.49 -12.50 -1.60
C PRO A 3 -14.90 -11.41 -0.68
N LEU A 4 -15.63 -10.30 -0.50
CA LEU A 4 -15.19 -9.18 0.34
C LEU A 4 -14.74 -9.61 1.75
N PRO A 5 -15.44 -10.52 2.46
CA PRO A 5 -14.97 -10.97 3.78
C PRO A 5 -13.62 -11.68 3.72
N THR A 6 -13.43 -12.54 2.71
CA THR A 6 -12.16 -13.25 2.50
C THR A 6 -11.04 -12.28 2.19
N ASP A 7 -11.31 -11.27 1.35
CA ASP A 7 -10.35 -10.23 1.02
C ASP A 7 -9.94 -9.43 2.27
N ILE A 8 -10.90 -8.99 3.09
CA ILE A 8 -10.63 -8.30 4.34
C ILE A 8 -9.78 -9.17 5.28
N CYS A 9 -10.09 -10.47 5.43
CA CYS A 9 -9.31 -11.36 6.26
C CYS A 9 -7.86 -11.50 5.78
N LEU A 10 -7.65 -11.60 4.46
CA LEU A 10 -6.32 -11.71 3.85
C LEU A 10 -5.47 -10.45 4.09
N HIS A 11 -6.09 -9.28 4.23
CA HIS A 11 -5.38 -8.03 4.53
C HIS A 11 -5.24 -7.77 6.03
N ALA A 12 -6.27 -8.09 6.83
CA ALA A 12 -6.34 -7.76 8.25
C ALA A 12 -5.31 -8.54 9.08
N ILE A 13 -5.13 -9.84 8.84
CA ILE A 13 -4.20 -10.66 9.64
C ILE A 13 -2.75 -10.17 9.48
N PRO A 14 -2.22 -9.98 8.26
CA PRO A 14 -0.89 -9.40 8.07
C PRO A 14 -0.79 -7.98 8.66
N CYS A 15 -1.81 -7.15 8.47
CA CYS A 15 -1.82 -5.78 8.97
C CYS A 15 -1.73 -5.73 10.51
N LEU A 16 -2.58 -6.50 11.20
CA LEU A 16 -2.58 -6.54 12.67
C LEU A 16 -1.28 -7.15 13.22
N SER A 17 -0.75 -8.18 12.57
CA SER A 17 0.53 -8.79 12.94
C SER A 17 1.68 -7.78 12.83
N LEU A 18 1.75 -7.04 11.72
CA LEU A 18 2.76 -6.00 11.50
C LEU A 18 2.60 -4.81 12.46
N LEU A 19 1.37 -4.42 12.78
CA LEU A 19 1.10 -3.38 13.78
C LEU A 19 1.57 -3.81 15.17
N ALA A 20 1.26 -5.04 15.57
CA ALA A 20 1.72 -5.58 16.84
C ALA A 20 3.24 -5.65 16.89
N ASP A 21 3.88 -6.14 15.83
CA ASP A 21 5.34 -6.20 15.72
C ASP A 21 5.98 -4.82 15.84
N PHE A 22 5.45 -3.85 15.09
CA PHE A 22 5.91 -2.47 15.11
C PHE A 22 5.84 -1.88 16.52
N PHE A 23 4.70 -1.99 17.23
CA PHE A 23 4.55 -1.38 18.55
C PHE A 23 5.21 -2.12 19.72
N LEU A 24 5.41 -3.44 19.60
CA LEU A 24 5.93 -4.26 20.71
C LEU A 24 7.43 -4.51 20.61
N PHE A 25 7.99 -4.60 19.39
CA PHE A 25 9.35 -5.06 19.17
C PHE A 25 10.24 -4.05 18.44
N GLU A 26 9.67 -3.18 17.59
CA GLU A 26 10.46 -2.24 16.79
C GLU A 26 10.81 -0.95 17.57
N ARG A 27 11.89 -0.27 17.15
CA ARG A 27 12.23 1.06 17.67
C ARG A 27 11.59 2.14 16.83
N LYS A 28 11.20 3.23 17.48
CA LYS A 28 10.74 4.44 16.79
C LYS A 28 11.76 4.89 15.73
N TYR A 29 11.28 5.04 14.50
CA TYR A 29 12.11 5.48 13.40
C TYR A 29 12.50 6.95 13.53
N GLY A 30 13.77 7.23 13.26
CA GLY A 30 14.34 8.58 13.32
C GLY A 30 13.88 9.51 12.20
N ARG A 31 14.21 10.80 12.33
CA ARG A 31 13.78 11.86 11.40
C ARG A 31 14.16 11.58 9.95
N MET A 32 15.41 11.15 9.69
CA MET A 32 15.89 10.84 8.33
C MET A 32 15.06 9.73 7.67
N SER A 33 14.75 8.66 8.41
CA SER A 33 13.93 7.56 7.93
C SER A 33 12.53 8.03 7.56
N MET A 34 11.93 8.91 8.37
CA MET A 34 10.57 9.42 8.15
C MET A 34 10.49 10.43 7.01
N THR A 35 11.41 11.39 6.93
CA THR A 35 11.28 12.52 5.99
C THR A 35 11.90 12.26 4.62
N THR A 36 12.81 11.29 4.52
CA THR A 36 13.56 11.05 3.29
C THR A 36 13.37 9.63 2.80
N VAL A 37 13.68 8.64 3.63
CA VAL A 37 13.67 7.23 3.17
C VAL A 37 12.25 6.73 2.91
N ALA A 38 11.34 6.91 3.87
CA ALA A 38 9.96 6.44 3.78
C ALA A 38 9.18 6.98 2.57
N PRO A 39 9.18 8.30 2.26
CA PRO A 39 8.45 8.80 1.09
C PRO A 39 9.08 8.33 -0.23
N ILE A 40 10.41 8.26 -0.33
CA ILE A 40 11.10 7.73 -1.52
C ILE A 40 10.72 6.26 -1.71
N LEU A 41 10.80 5.46 -0.66
CA LEU A 41 10.48 4.04 -0.72
C LEU A 41 9.01 3.82 -1.06
N SER A 42 8.10 4.57 -0.44
CA SER A 42 6.67 4.53 -0.76
C SER A 42 6.41 4.85 -2.24
N LEU A 43 7.05 5.88 -2.79
CA LEU A 43 6.93 6.24 -4.19
C LEU A 43 7.45 5.13 -5.11
N LEU A 44 8.64 4.59 -4.83
CA LEU A 44 9.24 3.51 -5.62
C LEU A 44 8.40 2.23 -5.59
N CYS A 45 7.92 1.82 -4.41
CA CYS A 45 7.04 0.67 -4.26
C CYS A 45 5.70 0.87 -4.97
N THR A 46 5.12 2.08 -4.89
CA THR A 46 3.86 2.41 -5.57
C THR A 46 4.03 2.36 -7.09
N ALA A 47 5.11 2.95 -7.62
CA ALA A 47 5.42 2.92 -9.04
C ALA A 47 5.68 1.50 -9.55
N TRP A 48 6.50 0.74 -8.81
CA TRP A 48 6.80 -0.66 -9.12
C TRP A 48 5.55 -1.53 -9.13
N TYR A 49 4.74 -1.45 -8.06
CA TYR A 49 3.51 -2.22 -7.94
C TYR A 49 2.49 -1.83 -9.01
N GLY A 50 2.31 -0.52 -9.25
CA GLY A 50 1.43 -0.03 -10.30
C GLY A 50 1.83 -0.56 -11.68
N TRP A 51 3.11 -0.48 -12.03
CA TRP A 51 3.64 -1.05 -13.27
C TRP A 51 3.38 -2.56 -13.37
N TRP A 52 3.66 -3.30 -12.29
CA TRP A 52 3.46 -4.74 -12.23
C TRP A 52 1.99 -5.13 -12.43
N VAL A 53 1.06 -4.44 -11.77
CA VAL A 53 -0.38 -4.72 -11.88
C VAL A 53 -0.88 -4.45 -13.30
N GLU A 54 -0.48 -3.35 -13.93
CA GLU A 54 -0.80 -3.08 -15.35
C GLU A 54 -0.22 -4.16 -16.27
N ARG A 55 1.01 -4.62 -16.00
CA ARG A 55 1.63 -5.71 -16.76
C ARG A 55 0.84 -7.02 -16.61
N CYS A 56 0.43 -7.39 -15.41
CA CYS A 56 -0.42 -8.56 -15.19
C CYS A 56 -1.77 -8.42 -15.91
N ALA A 57 -2.39 -7.24 -15.86
CA ALA A 57 -3.64 -6.98 -16.56
C ALA A 57 -3.50 -7.12 -18.08
N SER A 58 -2.34 -6.75 -18.66
CA SER A 58 -2.07 -6.94 -20.09
C SER A 58 -2.09 -8.40 -20.53
N PHE A 59 -1.76 -9.34 -19.63
CA PHE A 59 -1.80 -10.77 -19.90
C PHE A 59 -3.16 -11.40 -19.55
N ASN A 60 -3.77 -10.96 -18.45
CA ASN A 60 -5.02 -11.54 -17.94
C ASN A 60 -6.27 -10.96 -18.62
N GLY A 61 -6.14 -9.82 -19.32
CA GLY A 61 -7.24 -9.06 -19.92
C GLY A 61 -8.10 -8.29 -18.91
N HIS A 62 -7.84 -8.42 -17.62
CA HIS A 62 -8.57 -7.74 -16.55
C HIS A 62 -7.68 -7.54 -15.31
N PHE A 63 -8.05 -6.58 -14.47
CA PHE A 63 -7.42 -6.35 -13.17
C PHE A 63 -8.03 -7.26 -12.09
N PRO A 64 -7.30 -7.52 -10.98
CA PRO A 64 -7.82 -8.29 -9.85
C PRO A 64 -9.12 -7.71 -9.26
N TYR A 65 -9.24 -6.39 -9.28
CA TYR A 65 -10.41 -5.66 -8.81
C TYR A 65 -11.17 -5.00 -9.97
N PRO A 66 -12.49 -5.18 -10.07
CA PRO A 66 -13.27 -4.64 -11.18
C PRO A 66 -13.23 -3.11 -11.27
N PHE A 67 -13.08 -2.39 -10.14
CA PHE A 67 -12.97 -0.93 -10.17
C PHE A 67 -11.71 -0.44 -10.90
N LEU A 68 -10.65 -1.25 -11.00
CA LEU A 68 -9.50 -0.91 -11.83
C LEU A 68 -9.82 -1.16 -13.31
N THR A 69 -10.46 -2.28 -13.63
CA THR A 69 -10.84 -2.62 -15.01
C THR A 69 -11.83 -1.63 -15.63
N MET A 70 -12.79 -1.14 -14.85
CA MET A 70 -13.82 -0.21 -15.32
C MET A 70 -13.34 1.23 -15.50
N ASN A 71 -12.12 1.55 -15.04
CA ASN A 71 -11.60 2.91 -15.06
C ASN A 71 -10.46 3.06 -16.09
N PRO A 72 -10.37 4.21 -16.79
CA PRO A 72 -9.27 4.52 -17.69
C PRO A 72 -7.93 4.64 -16.93
N PHE A 73 -6.83 4.54 -17.67
CA PHE A 73 -5.47 4.52 -17.12
C PHE A 73 -5.18 5.73 -16.20
N GLU A 74 -5.61 6.94 -16.59
CA GLU A 74 -5.40 8.14 -15.78
C GLU A 74 -6.03 8.04 -14.38
N ILE A 75 -7.23 7.46 -14.28
CA ILE A 75 -7.90 7.25 -13.00
C ILE A 75 -7.18 6.18 -12.19
N ARG A 76 -6.70 5.10 -12.84
CA ARG A 76 -5.89 4.07 -12.16
C ARG A 76 -4.60 4.64 -11.58
N VAL A 77 -3.90 5.50 -12.33
CA VAL A 77 -2.70 6.21 -11.83
C VAL A 77 -3.03 7.04 -10.59
N ARG A 78 -4.18 7.74 -10.57
CA ARG A 78 -4.64 8.48 -9.38
C ARG A 78 -4.96 7.56 -8.20
N ILE A 79 -5.57 6.40 -8.45
CA ILE A 79 -5.84 5.39 -7.42
C ILE A 79 -4.52 4.88 -6.81
N TYR A 80 -3.54 4.51 -7.65
CA TYR A 80 -2.23 4.07 -7.17
C TYR A 80 -1.52 5.16 -6.37
N GLY A 81 -1.51 6.39 -6.87
CA GLY A 81 -0.94 7.55 -6.17
C GLY A 81 -1.62 7.80 -4.82
N GLY A 82 -2.95 7.75 -4.77
CA GLY A 82 -3.72 7.87 -3.53
C GLY A 82 -3.37 6.79 -2.51
N ALA A 83 -3.29 5.53 -2.96
CA ALA A 83 -2.87 4.42 -2.11
C ALA A 83 -1.44 4.59 -1.58
N GLY A 84 -0.51 5.03 -2.42
CA GLY A 84 0.87 5.33 -2.00
C GLY A 84 0.96 6.43 -0.95
N ILE A 85 0.23 7.53 -1.15
CA ILE A 85 0.13 8.63 -0.17
C ILE A 85 -0.46 8.12 1.15
N MET A 86 -1.53 7.33 1.10
CA MET A 86 -2.13 6.73 2.29
C MET A 86 -1.15 5.79 3.02
N ALA A 87 -0.35 5.01 2.29
CA ALA A 87 0.65 4.14 2.89
C ALA A 87 1.71 4.94 3.66
N TYR A 88 2.28 5.99 3.06
CA TYR A 88 3.22 6.86 3.75
C TYR A 88 2.58 7.60 4.93
N GLY A 89 1.38 8.16 4.74
CA GLY A 89 0.65 8.89 5.79
C GLY A 89 0.32 8.00 6.99
N THR A 90 -0.09 6.76 6.75
CA THR A 90 -0.35 5.77 7.81
C THR A 90 0.93 5.45 8.57
N PHE A 91 2.03 5.17 7.87
CA PHE A 91 3.31 4.91 8.52
C PHE A 91 3.81 6.10 9.35
N TYR A 92 3.68 7.32 8.82
CA TYR A 92 4.02 8.55 9.55
C TYR A 92 3.18 8.68 10.83
N ALA A 93 1.86 8.45 10.75
CA ALA A 93 0.97 8.50 11.91
C ALA A 93 1.31 7.43 12.95
N LEU A 94 1.57 6.19 12.51
CA LEU A 94 1.96 5.10 13.41
C LEU A 94 3.28 5.40 14.12
N ASN A 95 4.30 5.90 13.42
CA ASN A 95 5.57 6.27 14.03
C ASN A 95 5.45 7.48 14.97
N ALA A 96 4.50 8.38 14.72
CA ALA A 96 4.18 9.49 15.64
C ALA A 96 3.57 8.97 16.96
N LEU A 97 2.70 7.96 16.87
CA LEU A 97 2.07 7.30 18.03
C LEU A 97 3.02 6.33 18.76
N HIS A 98 4.07 5.85 18.09
CA HIS A 98 5.07 4.98 18.68
C HIS A 98 5.88 5.71 19.75
N LYS A 99 6.01 5.07 20.92
CA LYS A 99 6.77 5.58 22.07
C LYS A 99 8.25 5.24 21.97
#